data_AF-A0A7S4UNE0-F1
#
_entry.id   AF-A0A7S4UNE0-F1
#
_cell.length_a   1.000
_cell.length_b   1.000
_cell.length_c   1.000
_cell.angle_alpha   90.00
_cell.angle_beta   90.00
_cell.angle_gamma   90.00
#
_symmetry.space_group_name_H-M   'P 1'
#
loop_
_entity.id
_entity.type
_entity.pdbx_description
1 polymer ?
#
loop_
_entity_poly.entity_id
_entity_poly.type
_entity_poly.pdbx_seq_one_letter_code
_entity_poly.pdbx_strand_id
1 'polypeptide(L)'
;MAVNGTTDRGGADLDFDAEDTLPDNWFIRLVHFVAWILTVALSALSVAFIGYQLWALYVPYCKAKLTGDTSYRFPDYFYRVWGNDAVDLTTEHWGYLGACSMATLVSVRYVIPQHPFQGRASVHSKTE
;
A
#
# COMPACT_ATOMS: atom_id res chain seq x y z
N MET A 1 17.88 -24.59 -49.91
CA MET A 1 18.25 -23.39 -49.14
C MET A 1 17.42 -23.37 -47.88
N ALA A 2 17.99 -23.81 -46.76
CA ALA A 2 17.33 -23.79 -45.45
C ALA A 2 17.81 -22.54 -44.69
N VAL A 3 16.86 -21.67 -44.36
CA VAL A 3 17.08 -20.48 -43.52
C VAL A 3 17.01 -20.95 -42.07
N ASN A 4 18.15 -20.95 -41.38
CA ASN A 4 18.24 -21.24 -39.95
C ASN A 4 17.81 -19.99 -39.17
N GLY A 5 16.65 -20.05 -38.53
CA GLY A 5 16.18 -19.02 -37.60
C GLY A 5 16.84 -19.20 -36.23
N THR A 6 17.82 -18.36 -35.92
CA THR A 6 18.25 -18.14 -34.53
C THR A 6 17.42 -17.02 -33.94
N THR A 7 16.47 -17.41 -33.10
CA THR A 7 15.73 -16.52 -32.21
C THR A 7 16.69 -16.04 -31.12
N ASP A 8 17.17 -14.81 -31.24
CA ASP A 8 17.88 -14.11 -30.18
C ASP A 8 16.84 -13.61 -29.17
N ARG A 9 16.67 -14.37 -28.09
CA ARG A 9 15.81 -14.03 -26.96
C ARG A 9 16.63 -14.15 -25.68
N GLY A 10 16.74 -13.04 -24.97
CA GLY A 10 17.00 -13.08 -23.53
C GLY A 10 18.40 -12.70 -23.08
N GLY A 11 19.03 -11.69 -23.71
CA GLY A 11 20.19 -10.99 -23.13
C GLY A 11 19.76 -9.75 -22.36
N ALA A 12 18.95 -9.93 -21.32
CA ALA A 12 18.64 -8.88 -20.34
C ALA A 12 18.66 -9.49 -18.94
N ASP A 13 19.72 -10.25 -18.66
CA ASP A 13 20.23 -10.38 -17.30
C ASP A 13 20.73 -8.99 -16.90
N LEU A 14 19.80 -8.18 -16.41
CA LEU A 14 20.12 -6.96 -15.72
C LEU A 14 20.94 -7.37 -14.50
N ASP A 15 22.21 -6.96 -14.48
CA ASP A 15 23.14 -6.94 -13.34
C ASP A 15 22.57 -6.18 -12.13
N PHE A 16 21.43 -6.61 -11.59
CA PHE A 16 20.88 -6.14 -10.32
C PHE A 16 21.44 -6.91 -9.13
N ASP A 17 22.30 -7.91 -9.36
CA ASP A 17 22.82 -8.78 -8.29
C ASP A 17 24.19 -8.34 -7.72
N ALA A 18 24.83 -7.29 -8.25
CA ALA A 18 26.21 -6.93 -7.88
C ALA A 18 26.35 -5.71 -6.93
N GLU A 19 25.34 -4.86 -6.76
CA GLU A 19 25.43 -3.65 -5.90
C GLU A 19 24.71 -3.76 -4.55
N ASP A 20 24.01 -4.86 -4.26
CA ASP A 20 23.22 -5.05 -3.03
C ASP A 20 23.96 -5.82 -1.91
N THR A 21 25.30 -5.85 -1.94
CA THR A 21 26.10 -6.14 -0.74
C THR A 21 26.14 -4.91 0.17
N LEU A 22 24.98 -4.53 0.72
CA LEU A 22 24.93 -3.70 1.92
C LEU A 22 25.78 -4.42 2.99
N PRO A 23 26.72 -3.72 3.66
CA PRO A 23 27.57 -4.34 4.66
C PRO A 23 26.68 -5.02 5.70
N ASP A 24 27.11 -6.20 6.14
CA ASP A 24 26.42 -7.10 7.08
C ASP A 24 26.38 -6.53 8.52
N ASN A 25 26.08 -5.24 8.62
CA ASN A 25 25.95 -4.47 9.83
C ASN A 25 24.59 -4.80 10.43
N TRP A 26 24.61 -5.51 11.54
CA TRP A 26 23.42 -5.82 12.36
C TRP A 26 22.48 -4.61 12.58
N PHE A 27 23.03 -3.39 12.59
CA PHE A 27 22.31 -2.14 12.66
C PHE A 27 21.37 -1.92 11.46
N ILE A 28 21.81 -2.19 10.23
CA ILE A 28 20.99 -2.02 9.01
C ILE A 28 19.83 -3.01 9.01
N ARG A 29 20.08 -4.26 9.42
CA ARG A 29 19.03 -5.27 9.59
C ARG A 29 18.00 -4.85 10.64
N LEU A 30 18.44 -4.27 11.75
CA LEU A 30 17.55 -3.76 12.80
C LEU A 30 16.68 -2.60 12.29
N VAL A 31 17.28 -1.62 11.60
CA VAL A 31 16.55 -0.48 11.04
C VAL A 31 15.51 -0.96 10.01
N HIS A 32 15.87 -1.91 9.14
CA HIS A 32 14.95 -2.48 8.17
C HIS A 32 13.79 -3.24 8.85
N PHE A 33 14.07 -3.96 9.94
CA PHE A 33 13.05 -4.64 10.73
C PHE A 33 12.09 -3.67 11.43
N VAL A 34 12.61 -2.62 12.05
CA VAL A 34 11.78 -1.57 12.66
C VAL A 34 10.93 -0.88 11.61
N ALA A 35 11.51 -0.54 10.45
CA ALA A 35 10.77 0.04 9.33
C ALA A 35 9.65 -0.88 8.85
N TRP A 36 9.92 -2.18 8.69
CA TRP A 36 8.92 -3.17 8.28
C TRP A 36 7.78 -3.28 9.30
N ILE A 37 8.09 -3.38 10.60
CA ILE A 37 7.06 -3.40 11.67
C ILE A 37 6.20 -2.13 11.62
N LEU A 38 6.84 -0.96 11.47
CA LEU A 38 6.12 0.31 11.37
C LEU A 38 5.20 0.31 10.15
N THR A 39 5.65 -0.18 8.98
CA THR A 39 4.81 -0.30 7.80
C THR A 39 3.61 -1.23 8.04
N VAL A 40 3.82 -2.37 8.69
CA VAL A 40 2.72 -3.30 9.04
C VAL A 40 1.71 -2.61 9.98
N ALA A 41 2.19 -1.97 11.04
CA ALA A 41 1.34 -1.30 12.03
C ALA A 41 0.56 -0.13 11.41
N LEU A 42 1.22 0.70 10.61
CA LEU A 42 0.58 1.82 9.90
C LEU A 42 -0.41 1.34 8.84
N SER A 43 -0.10 0.25 8.14
CA SER A 43 -1.03 -0.35 7.17
C SER A 43 -2.28 -0.89 7.86
N ALA A 44 -2.13 -1.59 8.99
CA ALA A 44 -3.26 -2.10 9.76
C ALA A 44 -4.13 -0.95 10.31
N LEU A 45 -3.51 0.10 10.85
CA LEU A 45 -4.20 1.30 11.31
C LEU A 45 -4.93 2.00 10.15
N SER A 46 -4.31 2.08 8.98
CA SER A 46 -4.90 2.68 7.78
C SER A 46 -6.13 1.90 7.30
N VAL A 47 -6.07 0.56 7.26
CA VAL A 47 -7.24 -0.29 6.93
C VAL A 47 -8.38 -0.05 7.92
N ALA A 48 -8.09 -0.02 9.22
CA ALA A 48 -9.11 0.24 10.24
C ALA A 48 -9.72 1.64 10.09
N PHE A 49 -8.89 2.65 9.82
CA PHE A 49 -9.33 4.02 9.58
C PHE A 49 -10.22 4.13 8.34
N ILE A 50 -9.82 3.54 7.21
CA ILE A 50 -10.61 3.51 5.97
C ILE A 50 -11.95 2.80 6.22
N GLY A 51 -11.94 1.66 6.91
CA GLY A 51 -13.17 0.94 7.26
C GLY A 51 -14.11 1.76 8.14
N TYR A 52 -13.58 2.45 9.14
CA TYR A 52 -14.36 3.34 10.00
C TYR A 52 -14.94 4.52 9.22
N GLN A 53 -14.15 5.18 8.36
CA GLN A 53 -14.63 6.26 7.50
C GLN A 53 -15.74 5.77 6.58
N LEU A 54 -15.56 4.61 5.93
CA LEU A 54 -16.58 4.02 5.07
C LEU A 54 -17.88 3.77 5.82
N TRP A 55 -17.81 3.14 7.01
CA TRP A 55 -18.98 2.78 7.79
C TRP A 55 -19.69 3.99 8.43
N ALA A 56 -18.95 4.91 9.04
CA ALA A 56 -19.51 6.02 9.81
C ALA A 56 -19.89 7.24 8.95
N LEU A 57 -19.22 7.44 7.81
CA LEU A 57 -19.38 8.64 6.99
C LEU A 57 -19.99 8.32 5.62
N TYR A 58 -19.34 7.45 4.84
CA TYR A 58 -19.72 7.24 3.45
C TYR A 58 -20.99 6.42 3.29
N VAL A 59 -21.15 5.32 4.03
CA VAL A 59 -22.36 4.48 4.00
C VAL A 59 -23.63 5.26 4.34
N PRO A 60 -23.72 5.99 5.46
CA PRO A 60 -24.93 6.74 5.79
C PRO A 60 -25.19 7.88 4.81
N TYR A 61 -24.16 8.56 4.30
CA TYR A 61 -24.32 9.56 3.25
C TYR A 61 -24.85 8.97 1.95
N CYS A 62 -24.26 7.87 1.46
CA CYS A 62 -24.72 7.19 0.26
C CYS A 62 -26.16 6.70 0.43
N LYS A 63 -26.50 6.14 1.60
CA LYS A 63 -27.87 5.73 1.93
C LYS A 63 -28.82 6.93 1.86
N ALA A 64 -28.50 8.05 2.52
CA ALA A 64 -29.31 9.26 2.52
C ALA A 64 -29.53 9.81 1.11
N LYS A 65 -28.48 9.86 0.28
CA LYS A 65 -28.58 10.27 -1.13
C LYS A 65 -29.44 9.33 -1.96
N LEU A 66 -29.32 8.01 -1.77
CA LEU A 66 -30.15 7.02 -2.48
C LEU A 66 -31.61 7.05 -2.04
N THR A 67 -31.90 7.38 -0.77
CA THR A 67 -33.26 7.52 -0.25
C THR A 67 -33.86 8.92 -0.45
N GLY A 68 -33.08 9.88 -0.97
CA GLY A 68 -33.50 11.27 -1.15
C GLY A 68 -33.74 12.01 0.18
N ASP A 69 -33.11 11.56 1.26
CA ASP A 69 -33.28 12.16 2.58
C ASP A 69 -32.47 13.46 2.69
N THR A 70 -33.17 14.59 2.66
CA THR A 70 -32.57 15.93 2.78
C THR A 70 -32.28 16.33 4.22
N SER A 71 -32.67 15.53 5.22
CA SER A 71 -32.45 15.81 6.64
C SER A 71 -31.14 15.25 7.19
N TYR A 72 -30.43 14.47 6.38
CA TYR A 72 -29.16 13.86 6.77
C TYR A 72 -28.12 14.93 7.13
N ARG A 73 -27.46 14.71 8.27
CA ARG A 73 -26.32 15.50 8.73
C ARG A 73 -25.12 14.60 8.95
N PHE A 74 -23.95 15.13 8.62
CA PHE A 74 -22.69 14.44 8.91
C PHE A 74 -22.44 14.41 10.42
N PRO A 75 -21.57 13.49 10.91
CA PRO A 75 -21.12 13.50 12.29
C PRO A 75 -20.38 14.80 12.65
N ASP A 76 -20.44 15.23 13.91
CA ASP A 76 -19.85 16.50 14.39
C ASP A 76 -18.35 16.66 14.06
N TYR A 77 -17.59 15.56 14.04
CA TYR A 77 -16.17 15.61 13.71
C TYR A 77 -15.92 16.04 12.26
N PHE A 78 -16.85 15.77 11.35
CA PHE A 78 -16.74 16.15 9.95
C PHE A 78 -16.82 17.67 9.80
N TYR A 79 -17.81 18.29 10.46
CA TYR A 79 -17.99 19.74 10.46
C TYR A 79 -16.83 20.50 11.12
N ARG A 80 -16.14 19.88 12.09
CA ARG A 80 -14.92 20.45 12.69
C ARG A 80 -13.76 20.54 11.71
N VAL A 81 -13.64 19.59 10.78
CA VAL A 81 -12.51 19.51 9.85
C VAL A 81 -12.82 20.26 8.55
N TRP A 82 -14.05 20.12 8.06
CA TRP A 82 -14.47 20.61 6.74
C TRP A 82 -15.34 21.86 6.80
N GLY A 83 -15.66 22.33 8.00
CA GLY A 83 -16.53 23.49 8.22
C GLY A 83 -18.01 23.11 8.28
N ASN A 84 -18.81 23.96 8.93
CA ASN A 84 -20.26 23.76 9.10
C ASN A 84 -21.06 23.88 7.79
N ASP A 85 -20.46 24.42 6.73
CA ASP A 85 -21.13 24.63 5.44
C ASP A 85 -21.05 23.40 4.53
N ALA A 86 -20.44 22.30 4.99
CA ALA A 86 -20.28 21.07 4.21
C ALA A 86 -21.61 20.29 4.10
N VAL A 87 -22.28 20.41 2.95
CA VAL A 87 -23.57 19.74 2.67
C VAL A 87 -23.38 18.39 1.97
N ASP A 88 -22.28 18.21 1.24
CA ASP A 88 -22.01 17.03 0.41
C ASP A 88 -20.55 16.56 0.49
N LEU A 89 -20.34 15.26 0.25
CA LEU A 89 -19.00 14.70 0.02
C LEU A 89 -18.50 15.10 -1.37
N THR A 90 -17.66 16.12 -1.43
CA THR A 90 -17.01 16.59 -2.65
C THR A 90 -15.96 15.59 -3.15
N THR A 91 -15.49 15.78 -4.39
CA THR A 91 -14.40 14.99 -5.01
C THR A 91 -13.14 14.92 -4.17
N GLU A 92 -12.85 15.94 -3.36
CA GLU A 92 -11.70 15.98 -2.46
C GLU A 92 -11.77 14.88 -1.40
N HIS A 93 -12.94 14.67 -0.79
CA HIS A 93 -13.14 13.65 0.23
C HIS A 93 -12.89 12.23 -0.32
N TRP A 94 -13.48 11.95 -1.49
CA TRP A 94 -13.25 10.70 -2.22
C TRP A 94 -11.79 10.55 -2.67
N GLY A 95 -11.14 11.66 -3.04
CA GLY A 95 -9.72 11.71 -3.38
C GLY A 95 -8.83 11.31 -2.22
N TYR A 96 -9.06 11.84 -1.01
CA TYR A 96 -8.31 11.47 0.20
C TYR A 96 -8.50 9.99 0.54
N LEU A 97 -9.74 9.50 0.49
CA LEU A 97 -10.03 8.08 0.72
C LEU A 97 -9.30 7.19 -0.30
N GLY A 98 -9.29 7.59 -1.58
CA GLY A 98 -8.60 6.89 -2.65
C GLY A 98 -7.07 6.88 -2.46
N ALA A 99 -6.47 8.03 -2.12
CA ALA A 99 -5.04 8.15 -1.88
C ALA A 99 -4.59 7.29 -0.69
N CYS A 100 -5.32 7.33 0.44
CA CYS A 100 -5.06 6.47 1.58
C CYS A 100 -5.22 4.97 1.24
N SER A 101 -6.26 4.62 0.48
CA SER A 101 -6.48 3.23 0.04
C SER A 101 -5.35 2.74 -0.87
N MET A 102 -4.90 3.57 -1.81
CA MET A 102 -3.78 3.25 -2.71
C MET A 102 -2.48 3.07 -1.93
N ALA A 103 -2.14 4.00 -1.02
CA ALA A 103 -0.95 3.92 -0.19
C ALA A 103 -0.95 2.63 0.67
N THR A 104 -2.12 2.29 1.22
CA THR A 104 -2.31 1.05 1.99
C THR A 104 -2.11 -0.18 1.11
N LEU A 105 -2.69 -0.20 -0.09
CA LEU A 105 -2.54 -1.32 -1.03
C LEU A 105 -1.09 -1.52 -1.45
N VAL A 106 -0.38 -0.44 -1.77
CA VAL A 106 1.04 -0.50 -2.13
C VAL A 106 1.86 -1.04 -0.95
N SER A 107 1.61 -0.54 0.26
CA SER A 107 2.30 -0.99 1.48
C SER A 107 2.08 -2.48 1.73
N VAL A 108 0.83 -2.95 1.65
CA VAL A 108 0.46 -4.35 1.88
C VAL A 108 1.02 -5.26 0.77
N ARG A 109 0.98 -4.82 -0.49
CA ARG A 109 1.33 -5.67 -1.63
C ARG A 109 2.83 -5.81 -1.86
N TYR A 110 3.58 -4.75 -1.58
CA TYR A 110 5.00 -4.68 -1.94
C TYR A 110 5.93 -4.66 -0.73
N VAL A 111 5.52 -4.14 0.42
CA VAL A 111 6.41 -4.02 1.60
C VAL A 111 6.23 -5.19 2.57
N ILE A 112 4.99 -5.59 2.87
CA ILE A 112 4.74 -6.70 3.82
C ILE A 112 5.39 -8.02 3.39
N PRO A 113 5.34 -8.45 2.10
CA PRO A 113 5.95 -9.70 1.67
C PRO A 113 7.48 -9.71 1.77
N GLN A 114 8.12 -8.53 1.73
CA GLN A 114 9.57 -8.35 1.85
C GLN A 114 9.98 -8.36 3.33
N HIS A 115 9.53 -9.36 4.09
CA HIS A 115 9.82 -9.43 5.51
C HIS A 115 11.32 -9.72 5.72
N PRO A 116 11.98 -9.08 6.70
CA PRO A 116 13.43 -9.20 6.92
C PRO A 116 13.89 -10.61 7.31
N PHE A 117 12.96 -11.48 7.70
CA PHE A 117 13.23 -12.89 8.00
C PHE A 117 13.09 -13.82 6.79
N GLN A 118 12.94 -13.31 5.56
CA GLN A 118 13.10 -14.15 4.37
C GLN A 118 14.58 -14.50 4.32
N GLY A 119 14.96 -15.57 5.02
CA GLY A 119 16.27 -16.15 4.89
C GLY A 119 16.48 -16.40 3.41
N ARG A 120 17.44 -15.69 2.80
CA ARG A 120 18.04 -16.13 1.54
C ARG A 120 18.57 -17.53 1.86
N ALA A 121 17.78 -18.55 1.53
CA ALA A 121 18.21 -19.93 1.58
C ALA A 121 19.49 -19.94 0.74
N SER A 122 20.61 -20.15 1.42
CA SER A 122 21.94 -20.11 0.87
C SER A 122 21.96 -20.94 -0.40
N VAL A 123 22.02 -20.27 -1.56
CA VAL A 123 22.43 -20.87 -2.83
C VAL A 123 23.93 -21.15 -2.70
N HIS A 124 24.25 -22.11 -1.85
CA HIS A 124 25.55 -22.70 -1.71
C HIS A 124 25.36 -24.20 -1.93
N SER A 125 25.06 -24.55 -3.17
CA SER A 125 25.06 -25.93 -3.61
C SER A 125 25.70 -26.01 -4.99
N LYS A 126 26.97 -26.37 -4.95
CA LYS A 126 27.72 -27.13 -5.94
C LYS A 126 28.17 -26.38 -7.18
N THR A 127 29.41 -25.91 -7.09
CA THR A 127 30.36 -26.13 -8.18
C THR A 127 31.60 -26.73 -7.53
N GLU A 128 31.58 -28.07 -7.38
CA GLU A 128 32.82 -28.87 -7.36
C GLU A 128 33.38 -28.94 -8.79
#